data_AF-A0A358Q305-F1
#
_entry.id   AF-A0A358Q305-F1
#
_cell.length_a   1.000
_cell.length_b   1.000
_cell.length_c   1.000
_cell.angle_alpha   90.00
_cell.angle_beta   90.00
_cell.angle_gamma   90.00
#
_symmetry.space_group_name_H-M   'P 1'
#
loop_
_entity.id
_entity.type
_entity.pdbx_description
1 polymer ?
#
loop_
_entity_poly.entity_id
_entity_poly.type
_entity_poly.pdbx_seq_one_letter_code
_entity_poly.pdbx_strand_id
1 'polypeptide(L)'
;MNWKKPFLASIISLTFLTVLTMGCNQADETPSTQPSGPQLTETPKVSYVGDESCKACHTESYENVTHTKHYDTFKPLSAFPLDKPLEPITIFDAANKEKPTSTTLDLSKAKVYGVMVNNYIIAEIPKEAGFKNQFYRVGALKKTNDKWAVEPPKKADIDKDGKNDWTAESYANCAKCHSPGVETGSPNYGISCESCHGPAGNHVSATDKKGTMSSEVARNSCNTCHESNPSKNDQGTFIANNHYGTRNYFASKHAQSSEMNQCLTCHTSHKANANGSLLPTDKPTDNCLKCHAGKTFNLDKLMWKNPTDDRGHFTKDHSFGAMKYEDLQDDPATKPTEIRNPAFIELIKKHFPELAK
;
A
#
# COMPACT_ATOMS: atom_id res chain seq x y z
N MET A 1 40.28 -38.17 55.11
CA MET A 1 41.15 -39.32 55.48
C MET A 1 40.77 -40.51 54.61
N ASN A 2 41.73 -40.99 53.81
CA ASN A 2 41.87 -42.34 53.21
C ASN A 2 40.79 -42.94 52.28
N TRP A 3 40.97 -42.70 50.98
CA TRP A 3 41.45 -43.64 49.93
C TRP A 3 41.28 -45.18 50.11
N LYS A 4 40.60 -45.83 49.13
CA LYS A 4 41.02 -46.99 48.27
C LYS A 4 39.77 -47.70 47.66
N LYS A 5 39.53 -47.61 46.33
CA LYS A 5 39.65 -48.63 45.23
C LYS A 5 38.63 -49.82 45.31
N PRO A 6 38.23 -50.55 44.22
CA PRO A 6 38.82 -50.64 42.86
C PRO A 6 37.83 -50.72 41.65
N PHE A 7 38.45 -50.68 40.46
CA PHE A 7 38.10 -51.31 39.17
C PHE A 7 36.83 -52.20 39.07
N LEU A 8 36.02 -51.94 38.05
CA LEU A 8 35.45 -52.97 37.16
C LEU A 8 35.34 -52.38 35.75
N ALA A 9 36.10 -52.99 34.84
CA ALA A 9 36.04 -52.79 33.40
C ALA A 9 35.24 -53.94 32.77
N SER A 10 34.86 -53.74 31.51
CA SER A 10 34.41 -54.71 30.50
C SER A 10 32.92 -55.07 30.42
N ILE A 11 32.54 -55.39 29.18
CA ILE A 11 31.20 -55.72 28.63
C ILE A 11 30.49 -54.40 28.21
N ILE A 12 30.45 -53.93 26.96
CA ILE A 12 30.20 -54.60 25.68
C ILE A 12 30.88 -53.79 24.56
N SER A 13 31.84 -54.40 23.86
CA SER A 13 32.28 -53.97 22.53
C SER A 13 32.28 -55.22 21.67
N LEU A 14 31.28 -55.37 20.79
CA LEU A 14 31.34 -56.05 19.50
C LEU A 14 29.91 -56.13 18.93
N THR A 15 29.54 -55.19 18.06
CA THR A 15 28.62 -55.40 16.92
C THR A 15 28.51 -54.07 16.17
N PHE A 16 29.57 -53.71 15.45
CA PHE A 16 29.54 -52.62 14.47
C PHE A 16 30.47 -52.96 13.30
N LEU A 17 30.20 -54.07 12.61
CA LEU A 17 30.53 -54.23 11.18
C LEU A 17 29.92 -55.54 10.67
N THR A 18 29.56 -55.54 9.39
CA THR A 18 28.92 -56.61 8.58
C THR A 18 27.39 -56.64 8.64
N VAL A 19 26.74 -55.93 7.72
CA VAL A 19 25.99 -56.51 6.57
C VAL A 19 25.80 -55.40 5.53
N LEU A 20 26.68 -55.40 4.53
CA LEU A 20 26.42 -54.88 3.20
C LEU A 20 26.01 -56.09 2.34
N THR A 21 25.11 -55.85 1.39
CA THR A 21 24.57 -56.77 0.37
C THR A 21 23.34 -57.60 0.78
N MET A 22 22.16 -57.08 0.41
CA MET A 22 21.16 -57.81 -0.35
C MET A 22 20.11 -56.81 -0.86
N GLY A 23 20.15 -56.57 -2.17
CA GLY A 23 19.10 -55.87 -2.88
C GLY A 23 17.85 -56.74 -2.97
N CYS A 24 16.70 -56.09 -2.88
CA CYS A 24 15.43 -56.62 -3.37
C CYS A 24 14.78 -55.56 -4.26
N ASN A 25 14.55 -55.98 -5.50
CA ASN A 25 13.68 -55.36 -6.50
C ASN A 25 12.43 -54.74 -5.86
N GLN A 26 12.25 -53.43 -6.03
CA GLN A 26 10.90 -52.90 -6.22
C GLN A 26 10.78 -52.57 -7.70
N ALA A 27 9.82 -53.23 -8.33
CA ALA A 27 9.38 -52.92 -9.67
C ALA A 27 8.99 -51.45 -9.74
N ASP A 28 9.42 -50.78 -10.80
CA ASP A 28 9.01 -49.42 -11.14
C ASP A 28 7.47 -49.38 -11.19
N GLU A 29 6.86 -48.73 -10.20
CA GLU A 29 5.48 -48.31 -10.33
C GLU A 29 5.41 -47.32 -11.48
N THR A 30 4.62 -47.67 -12.48
CA THR A 30 4.33 -46.83 -13.63
C THR A 30 3.80 -45.49 -13.11
N PRO A 31 4.31 -44.33 -13.60
CA PRO A 31 3.86 -43.04 -13.09
C PRO A 31 2.35 -42.90 -13.30
N SER A 32 1.59 -42.87 -12.20
CA SER A 32 0.20 -42.46 -12.23
C SER A 32 0.14 -41.04 -12.77
N THR A 33 -0.57 -40.84 -13.88
CA THR A 33 -0.84 -39.53 -14.48
C THR A 33 -1.41 -38.58 -13.42
N GLN A 34 -0.60 -37.60 -13.05
CA GLN A 34 -1.00 -36.46 -12.24
C GLN A 34 -2.15 -35.72 -12.94
N PRO A 35 -3.19 -35.24 -12.24
CA PRO A 35 -4.21 -34.42 -12.88
C PRO A 35 -3.53 -33.21 -13.51
N SER A 36 -3.70 -33.05 -14.82
CA SER A 36 -3.20 -31.90 -15.57
C SER A 36 -3.70 -30.63 -14.88
N GLY A 37 -2.77 -29.75 -14.49
CA GLY A 37 -3.10 -28.43 -13.98
C GLY A 37 -3.93 -27.63 -15.00
N PRO A 38 -4.56 -26.52 -14.59
CA PRO A 38 -5.45 -25.76 -15.45
C PRO A 38 -4.79 -25.44 -16.80
N GLN A 39 -5.37 -25.97 -17.86
CA GLN A 39 -4.86 -25.86 -19.21
C GLN A 39 -5.13 -24.45 -19.73
N LEU A 40 -4.10 -23.60 -19.69
CA LEU A 40 -4.11 -22.28 -20.30
C LEU A 40 -4.13 -22.46 -21.82
N THR A 41 -5.17 -21.96 -22.48
CA THR A 41 -5.33 -22.11 -23.94
C THR A 41 -4.40 -21.20 -24.75
N GLU A 42 -3.74 -20.22 -24.14
CA GLU A 42 -2.80 -19.32 -24.80
C GLU A 42 -1.70 -18.83 -23.82
N THR A 43 -0.59 -18.33 -24.37
CA THR A 43 0.52 -17.73 -23.62
C THR A 43 0.01 -16.63 -22.66
N PRO A 44 0.43 -16.59 -21.38
CA PRO A 44 -0.11 -15.65 -20.40
C PRO A 44 0.14 -14.20 -20.80
N LYS A 45 -0.88 -13.50 -21.32
CA LYS A 45 -0.83 -12.06 -21.51
C LYS A 45 -1.22 -11.39 -20.21
N VAL A 46 -0.32 -10.57 -19.65
CA VAL A 46 -0.66 -9.70 -18.52
C VAL A 46 -1.78 -8.78 -18.95
N SER A 47 -2.97 -8.99 -18.40
CA SER A 47 -4.17 -8.25 -18.76
C SER A 47 -4.97 -7.93 -17.51
N TYR A 48 -5.21 -6.64 -17.31
CA TYR A 48 -6.16 -6.14 -16.33
C TYR A 48 -7.55 -6.14 -16.94
N VAL A 49 -8.53 -6.67 -16.21
CA VAL A 49 -9.91 -6.88 -16.71
C VAL A 49 -10.96 -6.05 -15.98
N GLY A 50 -10.55 -5.32 -14.93
CA GLY A 50 -11.41 -4.43 -14.18
C GLY A 50 -12.42 -5.14 -13.26
N ASP A 51 -13.00 -4.37 -12.34
CA ASP A 51 -13.83 -4.89 -11.27
C ASP A 51 -15.17 -5.46 -11.75
N GLU A 52 -15.71 -4.98 -12.88
CA GLU A 52 -16.95 -5.53 -13.44
C GLU A 52 -16.78 -6.99 -13.87
N SER A 53 -15.60 -7.37 -14.36
CA SER A 53 -15.28 -8.76 -14.68
C SER A 53 -15.27 -9.63 -13.43
N CYS A 54 -14.79 -9.09 -12.30
CA CYS A 54 -14.77 -9.77 -11.00
C CYS A 54 -16.18 -9.93 -10.43
N LYS A 55 -17.01 -8.88 -10.50
CA LYS A 55 -18.38 -8.82 -9.98
C LYS A 55 -19.29 -9.90 -10.56
N ALA A 56 -19.07 -10.28 -11.82
CA ALA A 56 -19.84 -11.32 -12.50
C ALA A 56 -19.80 -12.69 -11.78
N CYS A 57 -18.71 -12.99 -11.05
CA CYS A 57 -18.58 -14.22 -10.26
C CYS A 57 -18.47 -13.97 -8.75
N HIS A 58 -18.05 -12.78 -8.32
CA HIS A 58 -17.78 -12.42 -6.92
C HIS A 58 -18.63 -11.25 -6.44
N THR A 59 -19.95 -11.33 -6.61
CA THR A 59 -20.89 -10.24 -6.35
C THR A 59 -20.82 -9.73 -4.90
N GLU A 60 -20.88 -10.62 -3.91
CA GLU A 60 -20.84 -10.22 -2.49
C GLU A 60 -19.52 -9.53 -2.13
N SER A 61 -18.38 -10.04 -2.62
CA SER A 61 -17.08 -9.42 -2.34
C SER A 61 -16.96 -8.06 -3.00
N TYR A 62 -17.42 -7.93 -4.26
CA TYR A 62 -17.47 -6.64 -4.95
C TYR A 62 -18.32 -5.63 -4.19
N GLU A 63 -19.57 -5.99 -3.85
CA GLU A 63 -20.51 -5.11 -3.14
C GLU A 63 -19.89 -4.60 -1.84
N ASN A 64 -19.32 -5.49 -1.02
CA ASN A 64 -18.68 -5.11 0.22
C ASN A 64 -17.44 -4.22 0.02
N VAL A 65 -16.62 -4.49 -1.01
CA VAL A 65 -15.41 -3.69 -1.31
C VAL A 65 -15.79 -2.28 -1.75
N THR A 66 -16.91 -2.09 -2.46
CA THR A 66 -17.35 -0.75 -2.88
C THR A 66 -17.69 0.19 -1.72
N HIS A 67 -17.91 -0.36 -0.52
CA HIS A 67 -18.15 0.41 0.71
C HIS A 67 -16.88 0.71 1.51
N THR A 68 -15.71 0.32 1.02
CA THR A 68 -14.43 0.55 1.69
C THR A 68 -13.84 1.92 1.33
N LYS A 69 -13.04 2.47 2.24
CA LYS A 69 -12.25 3.69 1.95
C LYS A 69 -11.25 3.51 0.81
N HIS A 70 -10.78 2.29 0.55
CA HIS A 70 -9.92 2.02 -0.62
C HIS A 70 -10.66 2.32 -1.91
N TYR A 71 -11.89 1.81 -2.05
CA TYR A 71 -12.72 2.09 -3.21
C TYR A 71 -13.09 3.58 -3.31
N ASP A 72 -13.31 4.25 -2.16
CA ASP A 72 -13.63 5.69 -2.11
C ASP A 72 -12.45 6.61 -2.48
N THR A 73 -11.22 6.09 -2.51
CA THR A 73 -9.99 6.89 -2.70
C THR A 73 -9.91 7.54 -4.08
N PHE A 74 -10.60 6.99 -5.10
CA PHE A 74 -10.58 7.54 -6.44
C PHE A 74 -11.93 7.39 -7.13
N LYS A 75 -12.50 8.50 -7.58
CA LYS A 75 -13.84 8.54 -8.19
C LYS A 75 -13.84 9.23 -9.55
N PRO A 76 -14.78 8.92 -10.44
CA PRO A 76 -14.94 9.71 -11.65
C PRO A 76 -15.32 11.16 -11.32
N LEU A 77 -14.90 12.12 -12.16
CA LEU A 77 -15.25 13.54 -11.97
C LEU A 77 -16.76 13.78 -11.97
N SER A 78 -17.54 12.95 -12.68
CA SER A 78 -19.00 13.01 -12.70
C SER A 78 -19.67 12.78 -11.34
N ALA A 79 -18.97 12.19 -10.37
CA ALA A 79 -19.45 12.08 -8.99
C ALA A 79 -19.46 13.43 -8.23
N PHE A 80 -18.90 14.48 -8.82
CA PHE A 80 -18.75 15.81 -8.21
C PHE A 80 -19.49 16.84 -9.06
N PRO A 81 -20.79 17.09 -8.79
CA PRO A 81 -21.56 18.07 -9.55
C PRO A 81 -20.98 19.47 -9.32
N LEU A 82 -20.45 20.06 -10.38
CA LEU A 82 -19.80 21.36 -10.30
C LEU A 82 -20.83 22.49 -10.18
N ASP A 83 -20.45 23.55 -9.49
CA ASP A 83 -21.32 24.72 -9.33
C ASP A 83 -21.51 25.51 -10.63
N LYS A 84 -20.47 25.52 -11.46
CA LYS A 84 -20.43 26.09 -12.81
C LYS A 84 -19.70 25.15 -13.78
N PRO A 85 -19.98 25.22 -15.10
CA PRO A 85 -19.17 24.58 -16.11
C PRO A 85 -17.70 25.00 -16.01
N LEU A 86 -16.79 24.07 -16.28
CA LEU A 86 -15.37 24.36 -16.36
C LEU A 86 -15.05 24.98 -17.71
N GLU A 87 -14.81 26.28 -17.71
CA GLU A 87 -14.15 26.95 -18.83
C GLU A 87 -12.70 26.47 -18.96
N PRO A 88 -12.09 26.56 -20.15
CA PRO A 88 -10.67 26.25 -20.32
C PRO A 88 -9.79 27.05 -19.34
N ILE A 89 -8.90 26.35 -18.65
CA ILE A 89 -8.01 26.92 -17.63
C ILE A 89 -6.58 26.98 -18.14
N THR A 90 -5.91 28.12 -18.00
CA THR A 90 -4.46 28.19 -18.23
C THR A 90 -3.74 27.65 -17.01
N ILE A 91 -2.98 26.58 -17.19
CA ILE A 91 -2.25 25.89 -16.12
C ILE A 91 -0.75 26.00 -16.35
N PHE A 92 0.01 26.09 -15.26
CA PHE A 92 1.48 26.16 -15.28
C PHE A 92 2.10 24.89 -14.69
N ASP A 93 3.13 24.34 -15.34
CA ASP A 93 3.84 23.16 -14.86
C ASP A 93 4.67 23.49 -13.62
N ALA A 94 4.15 23.18 -12.43
CA ALA A 94 4.87 23.42 -11.18
C ALA A 94 6.11 22.51 -11.01
N ALA A 95 6.21 21.42 -11.79
CA ALA A 95 7.35 20.51 -11.74
C ALA A 95 8.53 21.00 -12.59
N ASN A 96 8.29 21.91 -13.54
CA ASN A 96 9.36 22.52 -14.32
C ASN A 96 9.96 23.72 -13.56
N LYS A 97 11.24 23.61 -13.18
CA LYS A 97 11.97 24.67 -12.47
C LYS A 97 12.93 25.45 -13.36
N GLU A 98 13.12 25.02 -14.60
CA GLU A 98 14.08 25.61 -15.54
C GLU A 98 13.47 26.83 -16.24
N LYS A 99 12.21 26.70 -16.68
CA LYS A 99 11.45 27.78 -17.30
C LYS A 99 9.96 27.64 -17.04
N PRO A 100 9.22 28.76 -16.90
CA PRO A 100 7.77 28.74 -16.88
C PRO A 100 7.23 28.07 -18.14
N THR A 101 6.39 27.05 -17.97
CA THR A 101 5.74 26.32 -19.06
C THR A 101 4.26 26.25 -18.75
N SER A 102 3.42 26.66 -19.69
CA SER A 102 1.97 26.69 -19.50
C SER A 102 1.22 26.22 -20.73
N THR A 103 -0.03 25.84 -20.51
CA THR A 103 -0.96 25.49 -21.58
C THR A 103 -2.39 25.79 -21.14
N THR A 104 -3.30 25.95 -22.10
CA THR A 104 -4.73 26.03 -21.83
C THR A 104 -5.34 24.64 -21.88
N LEU A 105 -5.90 24.19 -20.76
CA LEU A 105 -6.52 22.88 -20.60
C LEU A 105 -8.04 23.03 -20.57
N ASP A 106 -8.71 22.40 -21.53
CA ASP A 106 -10.17 22.22 -21.51
C ASP A 106 -10.49 20.83 -20.93
N LEU A 107 -10.99 20.79 -19.69
CA LEU A 107 -11.28 19.55 -18.99
C LEU A 107 -12.45 18.75 -19.62
N SER A 108 -13.27 19.37 -20.47
CA SER A 108 -14.31 18.66 -21.22
C SER A 108 -13.75 17.85 -22.39
N LYS A 109 -12.57 18.22 -22.88
CA LYS A 109 -11.87 17.57 -24.00
C LYS A 109 -10.67 16.75 -23.55
N ALA A 110 -10.08 17.10 -22.41
CA ALA A 110 -8.93 16.40 -21.85
C ALA A 110 -9.31 15.00 -21.35
N LYS A 111 -8.34 14.09 -21.35
CA LYS A 111 -8.47 12.80 -20.69
C LYS A 111 -8.38 13.01 -19.17
N VAL A 112 -9.54 13.07 -18.52
CA VAL A 112 -9.67 13.12 -17.06
C VAL A 112 -9.73 11.68 -16.53
N TYR A 113 -8.80 11.32 -15.65
CA TYR A 113 -8.79 10.01 -15.02
C TYR A 113 -9.81 9.95 -13.88
N GLY A 114 -9.90 11.01 -13.08
CA GLY A 114 -10.86 11.07 -11.98
C GLY A 114 -10.43 12.05 -10.91
N VAL A 115 -10.89 11.82 -9.69
CA VAL A 115 -10.70 12.67 -8.52
C VAL A 115 -10.11 11.83 -7.40
N MET A 116 -8.89 12.16 -7.01
CA MET A 116 -8.19 11.57 -5.88
C MET A 116 -8.72 12.13 -4.57
N VAL A 117 -9.09 11.24 -3.64
CA VAL A 117 -9.53 11.50 -2.26
C VAL A 117 -10.57 12.59 -2.15
N ASN A 118 -11.53 12.62 -3.09
CA ASN A 118 -12.59 13.64 -3.17
C ASN A 118 -12.07 15.09 -3.22
N ASN A 119 -10.82 15.30 -3.66
CA ASN A 119 -10.16 16.60 -3.59
C ASN A 119 -9.44 16.98 -4.89
N TYR A 120 -8.59 16.13 -5.46
CA TYR A 120 -7.75 16.55 -6.60
C TYR A 120 -8.19 15.91 -7.92
N ILE A 121 -8.50 16.74 -8.91
CA ILE A 121 -8.78 16.30 -10.29
C ILE A 121 -7.47 15.87 -10.95
N ILE A 122 -7.43 14.65 -11.46
CA ILE A 122 -6.29 14.05 -12.15
C ILE A 122 -6.57 13.99 -13.64
N ALA A 123 -5.70 14.58 -14.45
CA ALA A 123 -5.83 14.59 -15.91
C ALA A 123 -4.48 14.40 -16.61
N GLU A 124 -4.55 13.96 -17.87
CA GLU A 124 -3.42 13.97 -18.79
C GLU A 124 -3.21 15.37 -19.38
N ILE A 125 -1.96 15.79 -19.46
CA ILE A 125 -1.58 17.00 -20.19
C ILE A 125 -1.05 16.60 -21.57
N PRO A 126 -1.48 17.27 -22.67
CA PRO A 126 -0.97 16.97 -24.00
C PRO A 126 0.56 17.08 -24.06
N LYS A 127 1.22 16.12 -24.70
CA LYS A 127 2.70 16.04 -24.72
C LYS A 127 3.33 17.26 -25.39
N GLU A 128 2.66 17.80 -26.40
CA GLU A 128 3.01 19.02 -27.12
C GLU A 128 3.06 20.27 -26.23
N ALA A 129 2.43 20.25 -25.05
CA ALA A 129 2.53 21.34 -24.08
C ALA A 129 3.92 21.45 -23.42
N GLY A 130 4.79 20.44 -23.59
CA GLY A 130 6.15 20.45 -23.05
C GLY A 130 6.23 20.28 -21.52
N PHE A 131 5.18 19.74 -20.91
CA PHE A 131 5.14 19.45 -19.47
C PHE A 131 6.04 18.25 -19.15
N LYS A 132 6.66 18.28 -17.97
CA LYS A 132 7.67 17.29 -17.56
C LYS A 132 7.10 15.88 -17.30
N ASN A 133 5.83 15.79 -16.87
CA ASN A 133 5.18 14.53 -16.51
C ASN A 133 3.99 14.26 -17.43
N GLN A 134 3.42 13.04 -17.35
CA GLN A 134 2.23 12.69 -18.13
C GLN A 134 0.93 13.03 -17.40
N PHE A 135 0.86 12.81 -16.08
CA PHE A 135 -0.35 13.00 -15.28
C PHE A 135 -0.15 14.05 -14.20
N TYR A 136 -1.15 14.91 -14.03
CA TYR A 136 -1.09 16.04 -13.12
C TYR A 136 -2.37 16.15 -12.28
N ARG A 137 -2.21 16.70 -11.07
CA ARG A 137 -3.31 17.32 -10.34
C ARG A 137 -3.53 18.69 -10.97
N VAL A 138 -4.67 18.84 -11.64
CA VAL A 138 -4.99 20.03 -12.45
C VAL A 138 -6.07 20.91 -11.82
N GLY A 139 -6.72 20.44 -10.76
CA GLY A 139 -7.72 21.20 -10.01
C GLY A 139 -7.89 20.61 -8.61
N ALA A 140 -8.31 21.45 -7.67
CA ALA A 140 -8.78 21.06 -6.35
C ALA A 140 -10.28 21.32 -6.25
N LEU A 141 -11.02 20.38 -5.68
CA LEU A 141 -12.43 20.47 -5.43
C LEU A 141 -12.68 21.06 -4.05
N LYS A 142 -13.57 22.04 -4.01
CA LYS A 142 -14.04 22.64 -2.77
C LYS A 142 -15.55 22.61 -2.74
N LYS A 143 -16.09 21.97 -1.72
CA LYS A 143 -17.54 21.87 -1.56
C LYS A 143 -18.14 23.25 -1.30
N THR A 144 -19.08 23.66 -2.14
CA THR A 144 -19.87 24.90 -2.05
C THR A 144 -21.35 24.53 -1.95
N ASN A 145 -21.88 24.47 -0.73
CA ASN A 145 -23.20 23.89 -0.43
C ASN A 145 -23.29 22.43 -0.91
N ASP A 146 -24.23 22.12 -1.81
CA ASP A 146 -24.43 20.80 -2.40
C ASP A 146 -23.65 20.57 -3.71
N LYS A 147 -22.84 21.55 -4.12
CA LYS A 147 -22.05 21.54 -5.36
C LYS A 147 -20.56 21.67 -5.06
N TRP A 148 -19.74 21.60 -6.10
CA TRP A 148 -18.29 21.70 -6.00
C TRP A 148 -17.75 22.81 -6.89
N ALA A 149 -16.97 23.71 -6.30
CA ALA A 149 -16.13 24.64 -7.03
C ALA A 149 -14.79 23.98 -7.34
N VAL A 150 -14.23 24.31 -8.51
CA VAL A 150 -12.85 23.94 -8.85
C VAL A 150 -11.94 25.15 -8.64
N GLU A 151 -10.90 24.95 -7.87
CA GLU A 151 -9.86 25.93 -7.54
C GLU A 151 -8.49 25.38 -7.97
N PRO A 152 -7.45 26.24 -8.10
CA PRO A 152 -6.10 25.74 -8.36
C PRO A 152 -5.62 24.83 -7.22
N PRO A 153 -4.95 23.69 -7.51
CA PRO A 153 -4.38 22.79 -6.51
C PRO A 153 -3.46 23.49 -5.51
N LYS A 154 -2.70 24.47 -6.02
CA LYS A 154 -1.82 25.35 -5.27
C LYS A 154 -1.77 26.71 -5.97
N LYS A 155 -1.59 27.77 -5.19
CA LYS A 155 -1.33 29.12 -5.70
C LYS A 155 0.17 29.39 -5.60
N ALA A 156 0.78 29.78 -6.71
CA ALA A 156 2.17 30.21 -6.78
C ALA A 156 2.35 31.12 -7.99
N ASP A 157 3.28 32.07 -7.91
CA ASP A 157 3.73 32.89 -9.02
C ASP A 157 4.86 32.14 -9.75
N ILE A 158 4.51 31.40 -10.82
CA ILE A 158 5.44 30.51 -11.54
C ILE A 158 6.24 31.31 -12.57
N ASP A 159 5.61 32.28 -13.24
CA ASP A 159 6.26 33.10 -14.26
C ASP A 159 6.89 34.41 -13.75
N LYS A 160 6.72 34.71 -12.45
CA LYS A 160 7.27 35.87 -11.75
C LYS A 160 6.68 37.19 -12.23
N ASP A 161 5.42 37.19 -12.67
CA ASP A 161 4.70 38.40 -13.06
C ASP A 161 4.06 39.16 -11.88
N GLY A 162 4.19 38.63 -10.66
CA GLY A 162 3.62 39.19 -9.44
C GLY A 162 2.17 38.75 -9.17
N LYS A 163 1.60 37.84 -9.97
CA LYS A 163 0.27 37.26 -9.79
C LYS A 163 0.35 35.77 -9.47
N ASN A 164 -0.71 35.25 -8.87
CA ASN A 164 -0.78 33.81 -8.62
C ASN A 164 -1.31 33.08 -9.85
N ASP A 165 -0.57 32.05 -10.24
CA ASP A 165 -0.93 31.14 -11.31
C ASP A 165 -1.76 29.97 -10.83
N TRP A 166 -2.51 29.39 -11.77
CA TRP A 166 -3.12 28.08 -11.60
C TRP A 166 -2.07 27.01 -11.87
N THR A 167 -1.66 26.28 -10.84
CA THR A 167 -0.61 25.27 -11.00
C THR A 167 -1.16 23.89 -11.39
N ALA A 168 -0.39 23.18 -12.21
CA ALA A 168 -0.50 21.74 -12.38
C ALA A 168 0.60 21.07 -11.55
N GLU A 169 0.21 20.30 -10.55
CA GLU A 169 1.15 19.63 -9.65
C GLU A 169 1.37 18.19 -10.10
N SER A 170 2.63 17.76 -10.24
CA SER A 170 2.94 16.39 -10.65
C SER A 170 2.18 15.37 -9.78
N TYR A 171 1.62 14.36 -10.45
CA TYR A 171 0.88 13.26 -9.83
C TYR A 171 1.64 11.92 -9.89
N ALA A 172 2.79 11.88 -10.56
CA ALA A 172 3.54 10.66 -10.83
C ALA A 172 3.81 9.83 -9.56
N ASN A 173 4.25 10.48 -8.47
CA ASN A 173 4.58 9.80 -7.21
C ASN A 173 3.35 9.44 -6.36
N CYS A 174 2.16 9.90 -6.75
CA CYS A 174 0.91 9.66 -6.03
C CYS A 174 0.09 8.54 -6.67
N ALA A 175 0.20 8.38 -7.99
CA ALA A 175 -0.60 7.43 -8.78
C ALA A 175 -0.45 6.00 -8.25
N LYS A 176 0.77 5.57 -7.95
CA LYS A 176 1.07 4.21 -7.46
C LYS A 176 0.19 3.74 -6.31
N CYS A 177 -0.18 4.63 -5.41
CA CYS A 177 -0.96 4.28 -4.22
C CYS A 177 -2.43 4.71 -4.30
N HIS A 178 -2.70 5.84 -4.94
CA HIS A 178 -4.03 6.44 -4.94
C HIS A 178 -4.84 6.15 -6.21
N SER A 179 -4.17 5.71 -7.27
CA SER A 179 -4.78 5.28 -8.52
C SER A 179 -3.87 4.30 -9.28
N PRO A 180 -3.54 3.13 -8.68
CA PRO A 180 -2.65 2.14 -9.30
C PRO A 180 -3.12 1.68 -10.68
N GLY A 181 -4.42 1.78 -10.96
CA GLY A 181 -4.97 1.51 -12.28
C GLY A 181 -4.55 2.51 -13.36
N VAL A 182 -4.25 3.77 -13.01
CA VAL A 182 -3.70 4.75 -13.96
C VAL A 182 -2.30 4.34 -14.40
N GLU A 183 -1.47 3.90 -13.47
CA GLU A 183 -0.08 3.48 -13.75
C GLU A 183 -0.03 2.18 -14.57
N THR A 184 -0.92 1.23 -14.26
CA THR A 184 -0.97 -0.08 -14.92
C THR A 184 -1.82 -0.11 -16.18
N GLY A 185 -2.57 0.96 -16.47
CA GLY A 185 -3.53 1.00 -17.58
C GLY A 185 -4.75 0.10 -17.35
N SER A 186 -5.10 -0.21 -16.11
CA SER A 186 -6.32 -0.94 -15.76
C SER A 186 -7.58 -0.16 -16.15
N PRO A 187 -8.67 -0.84 -16.55
CA PRO A 187 -9.98 -0.20 -16.72
C PRO A 187 -10.48 0.53 -15.47
N ASN A 188 -10.09 0.06 -14.27
CA ASN A 188 -10.42 0.68 -13.00
C ASN A 188 -9.22 1.48 -12.49
N TYR A 189 -9.27 2.80 -12.60
CA TYR A 189 -8.14 3.68 -12.26
C TYR A 189 -7.83 3.73 -10.76
N GLY A 190 -8.81 3.57 -9.88
CA GLY A 190 -8.64 3.60 -8.42
C GLY A 190 -8.01 2.33 -7.84
N ILE A 191 -8.14 2.16 -6.52
CA ILE A 191 -7.80 0.91 -5.84
C ILE A 191 -8.92 -0.10 -6.11
N SER A 192 -8.60 -1.13 -6.87
CA SER A 192 -9.52 -2.13 -7.43
C SER A 192 -9.16 -3.55 -6.94
N CYS A 193 -9.95 -4.56 -7.33
CA CYS A 193 -9.65 -5.96 -7.05
C CYS A 193 -8.22 -6.31 -7.48
N GLU A 194 -7.84 -5.85 -8.66
CA GLU A 194 -6.55 -6.15 -9.29
C GLU A 194 -5.39 -5.34 -8.71
N SER A 195 -5.68 -4.31 -7.89
CA SER A 195 -4.65 -3.61 -7.11
C SER A 195 -4.09 -4.49 -5.98
N CYS A 196 -4.89 -5.43 -5.48
CA CYS A 196 -4.46 -6.39 -4.47
C CYS A 196 -4.12 -7.75 -5.08
N HIS A 197 -4.99 -8.26 -5.95
CA HIS A 197 -4.86 -9.61 -6.49
C HIS A 197 -3.94 -9.70 -7.71
N GLY A 198 -3.55 -8.56 -8.30
CA GLY A 198 -2.84 -8.52 -9.57
C GLY A 198 -3.76 -8.70 -10.79
N PRO A 199 -3.18 -8.74 -12.00
CA PRO A 199 -3.92 -8.80 -13.25
C PRO A 199 -4.68 -10.13 -13.40
N ALA A 200 -6.00 -10.05 -13.57
CA ALA A 200 -6.89 -11.22 -13.50
C ALA A 200 -7.29 -11.80 -14.86
N GLY A 201 -6.71 -11.34 -15.98
CA GLY A 201 -7.06 -11.80 -17.32
C GLY A 201 -7.08 -13.32 -17.51
N ASN A 202 -6.02 -14.00 -17.07
CA ASN A 202 -5.94 -15.47 -17.13
C ASN A 202 -6.95 -16.14 -16.19
N HIS A 203 -7.22 -15.54 -15.04
CA HIS A 203 -8.20 -16.06 -14.09
C HIS A 203 -9.61 -16.01 -14.65
N VAL A 204 -10.00 -14.90 -15.28
CA VAL A 204 -11.32 -14.75 -15.88
C VAL A 204 -11.51 -15.70 -17.06
N SER A 205 -10.49 -15.85 -17.92
CA SER A 205 -10.55 -16.70 -19.12
C SER A 205 -10.42 -18.20 -18.85
N ALA A 206 -9.86 -18.61 -17.71
CA ALA A 206 -9.66 -20.02 -17.41
C ALA A 206 -10.98 -20.78 -17.22
N THR A 207 -11.01 -22.02 -17.75
CA THR A 207 -12.14 -22.96 -17.52
C THR A 207 -12.17 -23.43 -16.07
N ASP A 208 -11.01 -23.82 -15.52
CA ASP A 208 -10.82 -24.00 -14.07
C ASP A 208 -10.03 -22.82 -13.51
N LYS A 209 -10.70 -22.06 -12.63
CA LYS A 209 -10.17 -20.83 -12.04
C LYS A 209 -9.37 -21.08 -10.77
N LYS A 210 -9.42 -22.28 -10.20
CA LYS A 210 -8.76 -22.58 -8.93
C LYS A 210 -7.24 -22.46 -9.06
N GLY A 211 -6.62 -21.72 -8.15
CA GLY A 211 -5.16 -21.55 -8.11
C GLY A 211 -4.58 -20.64 -9.22
N THR A 212 -5.42 -20.04 -10.07
CA THR A 212 -4.96 -19.12 -11.13
C THR A 212 -4.64 -17.71 -10.61
N MET A 213 -5.00 -17.41 -9.36
CA MET A 213 -4.64 -16.19 -8.64
C MET A 213 -3.87 -16.53 -7.37
N SER A 214 -2.81 -15.78 -7.09
CA SER A 214 -1.94 -16.04 -5.94
C SER A 214 -2.46 -15.32 -4.68
N SER A 215 -2.75 -16.08 -3.62
CA SER A 215 -3.07 -15.51 -2.31
C SER A 215 -1.88 -14.76 -1.69
N GLU A 216 -0.65 -15.15 -2.01
CA GLU A 216 0.55 -14.45 -1.55
C GLU A 216 0.66 -13.03 -2.12
N VAL A 217 0.40 -12.85 -3.42
CA VAL A 217 0.31 -11.51 -4.06
C VAL A 217 -0.70 -10.64 -3.30
N ALA A 218 -1.90 -11.15 -3.05
CA ALA A 218 -2.94 -10.42 -2.33
C ALA A 218 -2.57 -10.09 -0.87
N ARG A 219 -1.83 -10.97 -0.19
CA ARG A 219 -1.35 -10.70 1.18
C ARG A 219 -0.27 -9.62 1.18
N ASN A 220 0.67 -9.69 0.25
CA ASN A 220 1.82 -8.79 0.19
C ASN A 220 1.47 -7.43 -0.44
N SER A 221 0.37 -7.35 -1.20
CA SER A 221 -0.05 -6.11 -1.89
C SER A 221 -0.32 -4.96 -0.94
N CYS A 222 -0.66 -5.20 0.33
CA CYS A 222 -0.88 -4.16 1.32
C CYS A 222 0.30 -3.18 1.39
N ASN A 223 1.53 -3.71 1.35
CA ASN A 223 2.77 -2.95 1.48
C ASN A 223 3.16 -2.20 0.20
N THR A 224 2.49 -2.44 -0.93
CA THR A 224 2.71 -1.63 -2.15
C THR A 224 2.34 -0.17 -1.94
N CYS A 225 1.35 0.08 -1.06
CA CYS A 225 0.84 1.40 -0.70
C CYS A 225 1.12 1.75 0.77
N HIS A 226 1.00 0.77 1.67
CA HIS A 226 1.25 0.93 3.10
C HIS A 226 2.68 0.53 3.51
N GLU A 227 3.66 0.84 2.66
CA GLU A 227 5.08 0.62 2.98
C GLU A 227 5.44 1.40 4.25
N SER A 228 5.93 0.66 5.23
CA SER A 228 6.12 1.11 6.61
C SER A 228 7.59 1.29 6.97
N ASN A 229 8.48 0.78 6.10
CA ASN A 229 9.91 0.91 6.25
C ASN A 229 10.31 2.36 5.99
N PRO A 230 11.32 2.90 6.68
CA PRO A 230 11.82 4.23 6.43
C PRO A 230 12.71 4.26 5.18
N SER A 231 13.00 5.46 4.68
CA SER A 231 14.06 5.71 3.68
C SER A 231 14.89 6.91 4.09
N LYS A 232 15.88 7.28 3.29
CA LYS A 232 16.63 8.53 3.46
C LYS A 232 16.16 9.57 2.44
N ASN A 233 16.01 10.82 2.88
CA ASN A 233 15.87 11.96 1.97
C ASN A 233 17.22 12.34 1.33
N ASP A 234 17.22 13.36 0.47
CA ASP A 234 18.42 13.85 -0.24
C ASP A 234 19.54 14.31 0.72
N GLN A 235 19.19 14.69 1.95
CA GLN A 235 20.11 15.07 3.02
C GLN A 235 20.60 13.88 3.87
N GLY A 236 20.22 12.65 3.52
CA GLY A 236 20.59 11.44 4.26
C GLY A 236 19.82 11.24 5.58
N THR A 237 18.81 12.07 5.87
CA THR A 237 17.97 11.96 7.07
C THR A 237 16.93 10.87 6.87
N PHE A 238 16.75 10.00 7.87
CA PHE A 238 15.70 9.00 7.84
C PHE A 238 14.32 9.66 7.84
N ILE A 239 13.46 9.22 6.92
CA ILE A 239 12.08 9.68 6.79
C ILE A 239 11.14 8.47 6.72
N ALA A 240 9.90 8.66 7.19
CA ALA A 240 8.80 7.76 6.91
C ALA A 240 8.45 7.82 5.41
N ASN A 241 8.40 6.66 4.75
CA ASN A 241 8.15 6.57 3.30
C ASN A 241 6.73 6.94 2.89
N ASN A 242 5.75 6.64 3.74
CA ASN A 242 4.45 7.24 3.59
C ASN A 242 4.38 8.54 4.37
N HIS A 243 3.79 9.53 3.74
CA HIS A 243 3.15 10.65 4.42
C HIS A 243 2.01 10.20 5.37
N TYR A 244 1.88 8.93 5.76
CA TYR A 244 0.66 8.36 6.35
C TYR A 244 0.86 7.47 7.57
N GLY A 245 1.95 7.59 8.32
CA GLY A 245 1.98 7.06 9.68
C GLY A 245 1.91 5.54 9.87
N THR A 246 2.20 4.67 8.89
CA THR A 246 2.64 3.30 9.29
C THR A 246 4.11 3.32 9.66
N ARG A 247 4.53 4.35 10.39
CA ARG A 247 5.89 4.48 10.89
C ARG A 247 6.19 3.22 11.68
N ASN A 248 7.02 2.38 11.08
CA ASN A 248 7.72 1.35 11.79
C ASN A 248 6.85 0.23 12.39
N TYR A 249 5.90 -0.32 11.61
CA TYR A 249 5.28 -1.61 11.98
C TYR A 249 6.36 -2.65 12.33
N PHE A 250 7.49 -2.66 11.59
CA PHE A 250 8.66 -3.50 11.87
C PHE A 250 9.21 -3.36 13.30
N ALA A 251 9.09 -2.17 13.91
CA ALA A 251 9.55 -1.91 15.28
C ALA A 251 8.61 -2.50 16.34
N SER A 252 7.38 -2.84 15.96
CA SER A 252 6.41 -3.43 16.87
C SER A 252 6.74 -4.90 17.18
N LYS A 253 6.33 -5.34 18.38
CA LYS A 253 6.38 -6.77 18.73
C LYS A 253 5.44 -7.61 17.86
N HIS A 254 4.40 -7.01 17.29
CA HIS A 254 3.48 -7.70 16.38
C HIS A 254 4.18 -8.11 15.09
N ALA A 255 5.03 -7.25 14.51
CA ALA A 255 5.79 -7.60 13.31
C ALA A 255 6.82 -8.71 13.54
N GLN A 256 7.25 -8.91 14.79
CA GLN A 256 8.24 -9.90 15.18
C GLN A 256 7.61 -11.22 15.66
N SER A 257 6.28 -11.27 15.82
CA SER A 257 5.60 -12.45 16.34
C SER A 257 5.19 -13.40 15.22
N SER A 258 5.55 -14.68 15.36
CA SER A 258 5.10 -15.77 14.48
C SER A 258 3.61 -16.08 14.63
N GLU A 259 2.96 -15.59 15.68
CA GLU A 259 1.52 -15.77 15.92
C GLU A 259 0.66 -14.82 15.07
N MET A 260 1.28 -13.85 14.39
CA MET A 260 0.59 -12.87 13.55
C MET A 260 0.54 -13.34 12.09
N ASN A 261 -0.66 -13.37 11.50
CA ASN A 261 -0.84 -13.41 10.05
C ASN A 261 -0.69 -11.99 9.44
N GLN A 262 0.40 -11.31 9.79
CA GLN A 262 0.72 -9.94 9.36
C GLN A 262 -0.48 -8.98 9.56
N CYS A 263 -0.75 -8.12 8.58
CA CYS A 263 -1.81 -7.11 8.56
C CYS A 263 -3.21 -7.74 8.76
N LEU A 264 -3.45 -8.92 8.17
CA LEU A 264 -4.77 -9.58 8.15
C LEU A 264 -5.19 -10.18 9.50
N THR A 265 -4.33 -10.15 10.50
CA THR A 265 -4.72 -10.48 11.88
C THR A 265 -5.66 -9.41 12.45
N CYS A 266 -5.39 -8.14 12.12
CA CYS A 266 -6.13 -6.99 12.64
C CYS A 266 -7.05 -6.36 11.58
N HIS A 267 -6.78 -6.61 10.30
CA HIS A 267 -7.53 -6.08 9.17
C HIS A 267 -8.25 -7.17 8.41
N THR A 268 -9.28 -6.77 7.66
CA THR A 268 -9.97 -7.61 6.67
C THR A 268 -9.77 -7.01 5.28
N SER A 269 -9.96 -7.77 4.20
CA SER A 269 -9.74 -7.27 2.83
C SER A 269 -11.03 -6.99 2.08
N HIS A 270 -12.13 -7.68 2.40
CA HIS A 270 -13.36 -7.65 1.59
C HIS A 270 -14.57 -7.12 2.34
N LYS A 271 -14.42 -6.57 3.55
CA LYS A 271 -15.57 -6.06 4.30
C LYS A 271 -15.18 -4.82 5.09
N ALA A 272 -15.89 -3.72 4.83
CA ALA A 272 -15.79 -2.55 5.67
C ALA A 272 -16.58 -2.73 6.98
N ASN A 273 -16.08 -2.12 8.05
CA ASN A 273 -16.87 -1.81 9.24
C ASN A 273 -17.79 -0.61 8.98
N ALA A 274 -18.59 -0.20 9.98
CA ALA A 274 -19.55 0.90 9.84
C ALA A 274 -18.93 2.25 9.42
N ASN A 275 -17.62 2.42 9.59
CA ASN A 275 -16.89 3.63 9.21
C ASN A 275 -16.19 3.53 7.84
N GLY A 276 -16.45 2.47 7.07
CA GLY A 276 -15.77 2.22 5.78
C GLY A 276 -14.35 1.64 5.94
N SER A 277 -13.90 1.35 7.16
CA SER A 277 -12.55 0.87 7.43
C SER A 277 -12.46 -0.65 7.35
N LEU A 278 -11.32 -1.14 6.86
CA LEU A 278 -11.00 -2.56 6.76
C LEU A 278 -10.59 -3.17 8.11
N LEU A 279 -11.48 -3.07 9.10
CA LEU A 279 -11.34 -3.66 10.42
C LEU A 279 -12.46 -4.68 10.65
N PRO A 280 -12.20 -5.81 11.31
CA PRO A 280 -13.23 -6.81 11.57
C PRO A 280 -14.24 -6.38 12.65
N THR A 281 -14.01 -5.24 13.33
CA THR A 281 -14.93 -4.66 14.33
C THR A 281 -15.05 -3.15 14.12
N ASP A 282 -16.16 -2.58 14.59
CA ASP A 282 -16.39 -1.12 14.53
C ASP A 282 -15.49 -0.35 15.50
N LYS A 283 -15.28 -0.91 16.71
CA LYS A 283 -14.35 -0.37 17.71
C LYS A 283 -13.00 -1.07 17.55
N PRO A 284 -11.92 -0.35 17.18
CA PRO A 284 -10.62 -0.98 16.95
C PRO A 284 -10.06 -1.70 18.20
N THR A 285 -10.38 -1.20 19.40
CA THR A 285 -9.98 -1.82 20.68
C THR A 285 -10.48 -3.25 20.84
N ASP A 286 -11.62 -3.58 20.24
CA ASP A 286 -12.22 -4.92 20.36
C ASP A 286 -11.38 -5.96 19.60
N ASN A 287 -10.63 -5.54 18.59
CA ASN A 287 -9.65 -6.42 17.94
C ASN A 287 -8.47 -6.73 18.85
N CYS A 288 -7.99 -5.74 19.60
CA CYS A 288 -6.89 -5.92 20.55
C CYS A 288 -7.27 -6.90 21.66
N LEU A 289 -8.52 -6.83 22.15
CA LEU A 289 -9.02 -7.67 23.24
C LEU A 289 -9.05 -9.17 22.91
N LYS A 290 -9.04 -9.55 21.62
CA LYS A 290 -8.97 -10.95 21.18
C LYS A 290 -7.70 -11.66 21.66
N CYS A 291 -6.58 -10.95 21.75
CA CYS A 291 -5.30 -11.49 22.21
C CYS A 291 -4.83 -10.86 23.54
N HIS A 292 -5.47 -9.77 23.97
CA HIS A 292 -5.10 -9.04 25.17
C HIS A 292 -6.29 -8.86 26.11
N ALA A 293 -6.90 -9.98 26.50
CA ALA A 293 -8.05 -10.00 27.40
C ALA A 293 -7.77 -9.25 28.71
N GLY A 294 -8.77 -8.50 29.18
CA GLY A 294 -8.70 -7.76 30.45
C GLY A 294 -7.84 -6.50 30.43
N LYS A 295 -7.31 -6.09 29.27
CA LYS A 295 -6.52 -4.85 29.15
C LYS A 295 -7.37 -3.70 28.62
N THR A 296 -7.04 -2.49 29.09
CA THR A 296 -7.57 -1.24 28.52
C THR A 296 -6.49 -0.56 27.69
N PHE A 297 -6.85 -0.09 26.50
CA PHE A 297 -5.93 0.54 25.56
C PHE A 297 -6.27 2.02 25.38
N ASN A 298 -5.25 2.87 25.41
CA ASN A 298 -5.35 4.22 24.88
C ASN A 298 -4.74 4.23 23.48
N LEU A 299 -5.59 4.13 22.47
CA LEU A 299 -5.16 4.07 21.07
C LEU A 299 -4.47 5.35 20.60
N ASP A 300 -4.77 6.51 21.17
CA ASP A 300 -4.10 7.76 20.76
C ASP A 300 -2.68 7.86 21.31
N LYS A 301 -2.35 7.11 22.37
CA LYS A 301 -0.98 6.95 22.85
C LYS A 301 -0.22 5.84 22.14
N LEU A 302 -0.87 4.70 21.90
CA LEU A 302 -0.22 3.52 21.29
C LEU A 302 -0.08 3.63 19.77
N MET A 303 -1.07 4.26 19.13
CA MET A 303 -1.19 4.44 17.70
C MET A 303 -1.51 5.91 17.44
N TRP A 304 -0.55 6.76 17.81
CA TRP A 304 -0.71 8.20 17.75
C TRP A 304 -0.96 8.67 16.32
N LYS A 305 -1.73 9.75 16.19
CA LYS A 305 -1.89 10.46 14.90
C LYS A 305 -0.79 11.50 14.80
N ASN A 306 -0.22 11.64 13.62
CA ASN A 306 0.74 12.70 13.38
C ASN A 306 0.05 14.07 13.54
N PRO A 307 0.41 14.90 14.52
CA PRO A 307 -0.30 16.14 14.83
C PRO A 307 -0.18 17.21 13.74
N THR A 308 0.70 16.98 12.78
CA THR A 308 0.95 17.86 11.65
C THR A 308 0.13 17.52 10.40
N ASP A 309 -0.66 16.45 10.47
CA ASP A 309 -1.63 16.09 9.45
C ASP A 309 -2.88 16.97 9.59
N ASP A 310 -2.77 18.19 9.09
CA ASP A 310 -3.81 19.22 9.09
C ASP A 310 -5.14 18.75 8.47
N ARG A 311 -5.08 17.71 7.63
CA ARG A 311 -6.22 17.20 6.88
C ARG A 311 -6.72 15.82 7.35
N GLY A 312 -6.10 15.23 8.38
CA GLY A 312 -6.53 13.94 8.92
C GLY A 312 -6.42 12.77 7.92
N HIS A 313 -5.55 12.87 6.92
CA HIS A 313 -5.34 11.87 5.88
C HIS A 313 -4.32 10.78 6.25
N PHE A 314 -3.62 10.92 7.38
CA PHE A 314 -2.55 10.03 7.79
C PHE A 314 -3.14 8.88 8.60
N THR A 315 -2.68 7.66 8.29
CA THR A 315 -3.00 6.52 9.14
C THR A 315 -2.28 6.68 10.48
N LYS A 316 -2.86 6.08 11.52
CA LYS A 316 -2.27 6.08 12.85
C LYS A 316 -0.95 5.30 12.87
N ASP A 317 -0.05 5.66 13.78
CA ASP A 317 1.18 4.92 14.03
C ASP A 317 0.94 3.42 14.27
N HIS A 318 1.78 2.57 13.69
CA HIS A 318 1.71 1.10 13.82
C HIS A 318 2.93 0.51 14.56
N SER A 319 3.73 1.33 15.24
CA SER A 319 4.76 0.84 16.15
C SER A 319 4.16 0.28 17.46
N PHE A 320 2.88 0.58 17.72
CA PHE A 320 2.14 0.18 18.93
C PHE A 320 2.83 0.62 20.23
N GLY A 321 3.35 1.86 20.22
CA GLY A 321 4.04 2.47 21.35
C GLY A 321 5.53 2.13 21.45
N ALA A 322 6.08 1.33 20.52
CA ALA A 322 7.53 1.12 20.44
C ALA A 322 8.27 2.39 20.01
N MET A 323 7.61 3.27 19.25
CA MET A 323 8.11 4.57 18.85
C MET A 323 7.07 5.64 19.18
N LYS A 324 7.27 6.34 20.30
CA LYS A 324 6.35 7.40 20.72
C LYS A 324 6.65 8.69 19.95
N TYR A 325 5.62 9.48 19.69
CA TYR A 325 5.75 10.72 18.94
C TYR A 325 6.73 11.70 19.58
N GLU A 326 6.60 11.91 20.89
CA GLU A 326 7.44 12.81 21.68
C GLU A 326 8.93 12.43 21.67
N ASP A 327 9.23 11.16 21.38
CA ASP A 327 10.59 10.65 21.35
C ASP A 327 11.21 10.76 19.95
N LEU A 328 10.45 11.01 18.87
CA LEU A 328 11.00 10.97 17.51
C LEU A 328 11.99 12.11 17.21
N GLN A 329 11.87 13.22 17.94
CA GLN A 329 12.62 14.47 17.73
C GLN A 329 12.43 15.04 16.32
N ASP A 330 11.23 14.89 15.76
CA ASP A 330 10.84 15.50 14.50
C ASP A 330 10.95 17.02 14.61
N ASP A 331 11.51 17.66 13.59
CA ASP A 331 11.45 19.11 13.48
C ASP A 331 10.02 19.50 13.07
N PRO A 332 9.28 20.27 13.88
CA PRO A 332 7.91 20.66 13.57
C PRO A 332 7.82 21.60 12.36
N ALA A 333 8.92 22.22 11.94
CA ALA A 333 8.99 23.12 10.79
C ALA A 333 9.35 22.38 9.48
N THR A 334 10.04 21.24 9.55
CA THR A 334 10.31 20.40 8.38
C THR A 334 9.27 19.29 8.31
N LYS A 335 9.05 18.77 7.09
CA LYS A 335 7.96 17.83 6.83
C LYS A 335 8.02 16.69 7.87
N PRO A 336 7.00 16.55 8.72
CA PRO A 336 6.94 15.77 9.97
C PRO A 336 6.87 14.28 9.63
N THR A 337 7.97 13.84 9.07
CA THR A 337 8.26 12.55 8.46
C THR A 337 9.67 12.12 8.82
N GLU A 338 10.55 13.06 9.20
CA GLU A 338 11.91 12.80 9.66
C GLU A 338 11.91 11.94 10.93
N ILE A 339 12.98 11.19 11.16
CA ILE A 339 13.22 10.40 12.37
C ILE A 339 14.64 10.72 12.80
N ARG A 340 14.79 11.54 13.86
CA ARG A 340 16.10 12.08 14.27
C ARG A 340 16.64 11.45 15.55
N ASN A 341 15.78 10.81 16.34
CA ASN A 341 16.20 10.13 17.56
C ASN A 341 17.26 9.03 17.27
N PRO A 342 18.45 9.10 17.89
CA PRO A 342 19.52 8.12 17.66
C PRO A 342 19.13 6.67 17.97
N ALA A 343 18.34 6.43 19.02
CA ALA A 343 17.92 5.08 19.38
C ALA A 343 17.01 4.46 18.31
N PHE A 344 16.12 5.26 17.71
CA PHE A 344 15.28 4.80 16.61
C PHE A 344 16.07 4.63 15.31
N ILE A 345 17.06 5.48 15.06
CA ILE A 345 17.98 5.30 13.92
C ILE A 345 18.75 3.98 14.04
N GLU A 346 19.26 3.64 15.22
CA GLU A 346 19.94 2.35 15.43
C GLU A 346 18.97 1.17 15.29
N LEU A 347 17.72 1.31 15.75
CA LEU A 347 16.69 0.30 15.52
C LEU A 347 16.42 0.12 14.02
N ILE A 348 16.31 1.20 13.26
CA ILE A 348 16.13 1.17 11.81
C ILE A 348 17.30 0.45 11.16
N LYS A 349 18.55 0.82 11.45
CA LYS A 349 19.74 0.18 10.88
C LYS A 349 19.83 -1.31 11.22
N LYS A 350 19.39 -1.70 12.42
CA LYS A 350 19.35 -3.11 12.83
C LYS A 350 18.35 -3.92 12.00
N HIS A 351 17.19 -3.36 11.69
CA HIS A 351 16.14 -4.04 10.93
C HIS A 351 16.30 -3.90 9.41
N PHE A 352 17.00 -2.87 8.96
CA PHE A 352 17.28 -2.55 7.55
C PHE A 352 18.77 -2.25 7.35
N PRO A 353 19.64 -3.28 7.39
CA PRO A 353 21.09 -3.11 7.27
C PRO A 353 21.53 -2.43 5.97
N GLU A 354 20.74 -2.56 4.90
CA GLU A 354 20.95 -1.88 3.63
C GLU A 354 20.86 -0.35 3.74
N LEU A 355 20.05 0.16 4.68
CA LEU A 355 19.93 1.60 4.95
C LEU A 355 21.02 2.13 5.89
N ALA A 356 21.83 1.24 6.49
CA ALA A 356 22.94 1.63 7.35
C ALA A 356 24.18 2.10 6.56
N LYS A 357 24.22 1.79 5.26
CA LYS A 357 25.20 2.30 4.29
C LYS A 357 24.86 3.73 3.90
#